data_AF-A0A429X8K5-F1
#
_entry.id   AF-A0A429X8K5-F1
#
_cell.length_a   1.000
_cell.length_b   1.000
_cell.length_c   1.000
_cell.angle_alpha   90.00
_cell.angle_beta   90.00
_cell.angle_gamma   90.00
#
_symmetry.space_group_name_H-M   'P 1'
#
loop_
_entity.id
_entity.type
_entity.pdbx_description
1 polymer ?
#
loop_
_entity_poly.entity_id
_entity_poly.type
_entity_poly.pdbx_seq_one_letter_code
_entity_poly.pdbx_strand_id
1 'polypeptide(L)'
;MDKTETRELVTSKIEIREDDDGNRTLSGYAVKWEKKSHVMGYYRKFREQFKKGAFADSLGKEDQRFLWSHDTGKVLGRTKNGTLRLEEDSTGLRFELDLPKTTLGNDTYESIKRGDVDGVSFGFQKISDEIEEPDDDLMLRTVTKAKLLEVSAVAFPAYPDSEVSARGYDPMKHFVEEQEELRAKLYVLNNV
;
A
#
# COMPACT_ATOMS: atom_id res chain seq x y z
N MET A 1 -7.96 8.10 -20.05
CA MET A 1 -8.49 6.99 -19.21
C MET A 1 -7.82 7.13 -17.85
N ASP A 2 -8.60 7.39 -16.80
CA ASP A 2 -8.09 7.42 -15.43
C ASP A 2 -7.68 6.00 -15.03
N LYS A 3 -6.38 5.73 -15.08
CA LYS A 3 -5.83 4.43 -14.72
C LYS A 3 -5.61 4.42 -13.20
N THR A 4 -6.26 3.48 -12.52
CA THR A 4 -5.94 3.19 -11.13
C THR A 4 -4.55 2.55 -11.05
N GLU A 5 -3.72 3.11 -10.18
CA GLU A 5 -2.37 2.66 -9.90
C GLU A 5 -2.33 2.18 -8.44
N THR A 6 -1.97 0.92 -8.20
CA THR A 6 -1.67 0.44 -6.84
C THR A 6 -0.17 0.58 -6.59
N ARG A 7 0.20 1.02 -5.39
CA ARG A 7 1.60 1.13 -4.95
C ARG A 7 1.76 0.56 -3.57
N GLU A 8 2.66 -0.38 -3.51
CA GLU A 8 3.22 -0.90 -2.28
C GLU A 8 4.51 -0.09 -2.03
N LEU A 9 4.47 0.92 -1.17
CA LEU A 9 5.68 1.62 -0.72
C LEU A 9 6.03 1.17 0.69
N VAL A 10 7.33 1.04 1.00
CA VAL A 10 7.80 0.88 2.38
C VAL A 10 7.38 2.10 3.15
N THR A 11 6.30 1.94 3.87
CA THR A 11 5.90 2.90 4.84
C THR A 11 5.89 2.22 6.18
N SER A 12 6.47 2.97 7.10
CA SER A 12 7.05 2.56 8.38
C SER A 12 6.30 1.43 9.06
N LYS A 13 7.06 0.63 9.81
CA LYS A 13 6.55 -0.31 10.81
C LYS A 13 5.20 0.13 11.36
N ILE A 14 4.19 -0.72 11.17
CA ILE A 14 2.86 -0.52 11.76
C ILE A 14 3.03 -0.50 13.28
N GLU A 15 2.51 0.54 13.90
CA GLU A 15 2.40 0.67 15.35
C GLU A 15 1.03 0.15 15.79
N ILE A 16 1.01 -0.57 16.91
CA ILE A 16 -0.20 -1.15 17.49
C ILE A 16 -0.36 -0.68 18.92
N ARG A 17 -1.57 -0.25 19.26
CA ARG A 17 -1.96 0.15 20.61
C ARG A 17 -3.24 -0.57 21.00
N GLU A 18 -3.30 -1.00 22.25
CA GLU A 18 -4.52 -1.51 22.90
C GLU A 18 -4.75 -0.67 24.16
N ASP A 19 -5.98 -0.21 24.38
CA ASP A 19 -6.38 0.47 25.61
C ASP A 19 -6.97 -0.50 26.64
N ASP A 20 -7.24 0.01 27.85
CA ASP A 20 -7.77 -0.79 28.97
C ASP A 20 -9.17 -1.37 28.68
N ASP A 21 -9.91 -0.79 27.73
CA ASP A 21 -11.23 -1.25 27.27
C ASP A 21 -11.14 -2.29 26.13
N GLY A 22 -9.91 -2.69 25.77
CA GLY A 22 -9.63 -3.64 24.70
C GLY A 22 -9.90 -3.09 23.30
N ASN A 23 -9.95 -1.76 23.13
CA ASN A 23 -9.98 -1.15 21.80
C ASN A 23 -8.58 -1.11 21.22
N ARG A 24 -8.48 -1.47 19.95
CA ARG A 24 -7.21 -1.66 19.26
C ARG A 24 -7.08 -0.64 18.15
N THR A 25 -5.96 0.06 18.13
CA THR A 25 -5.63 1.05 17.12
C THR A 25 -4.36 0.63 16.39
N LEU A 26 -4.40 0.71 15.06
CA LEU A 26 -3.22 0.64 14.20
C LEU A 26 -2.86 2.04 13.72
N SER A 27 -1.58 2.37 13.71
CA SER A 27 -1.09 3.63 13.16
C SER A 27 0.21 3.44 12.39
N GLY A 28 0.46 4.38 11.48
CA GLY A 28 1.69 4.36 10.69
C GLY A 28 1.64 5.41 9.60
N TYR A 29 2.56 5.29 8.66
CA TYR A 29 2.54 6.06 7.42
C TYR A 29 2.11 5.13 6.31
N ALA A 30 1.35 5.61 5.33
CA ALA A 30 1.02 4.92 4.08
C ALA A 30 1.91 5.40 2.93
N VAL A 31 2.40 6.65 3.00
CA VAL A 31 3.40 7.23 2.08
C VAL A 31 4.36 8.11 2.89
N LYS A 32 5.66 8.11 2.57
CA LYS A 32 6.62 9.13 3.05
C LYS A 32 7.01 10.05 1.90
N TRP A 33 7.05 11.36 2.16
CA TRP A 33 7.34 12.35 1.12
C TRP A 33 8.78 12.26 0.63
N GLU A 34 8.97 12.48 -0.68
CA GLU A 34 10.28 12.51 -1.35
C GLU A 34 11.14 11.24 -1.15
N LYS A 35 10.56 10.17 -0.59
CA LYS A 35 11.24 8.88 -0.47
C LYS A 35 11.10 8.17 -1.82
N LYS A 36 12.21 8.11 -2.57
CA LYS A 36 12.30 7.32 -3.81
C LYS A 36 11.92 5.87 -3.53
N SER A 37 11.04 5.32 -4.37
CA SER A 37 10.76 3.89 -4.45
C SER A 37 12.00 3.13 -4.94
N HIS A 38 11.94 1.81 -4.89
CA HIS A 38 12.94 1.00 -5.60
C HIS A 38 12.73 1.13 -7.12
N VAL A 39 13.60 0.47 -7.87
CA VAL A 39 13.54 0.48 -9.32
C VAL A 39 12.30 -0.27 -9.78
N MET A 40 11.40 0.44 -10.44
CA MET A 40 10.17 -0.07 -11.04
C MET A 40 10.28 -0.05 -12.56
N GLY A 41 9.34 -0.71 -13.24
CA GLY A 41 9.24 -0.73 -14.70
C GLY A 41 10.10 -1.81 -15.36
N TYR A 42 9.53 -2.46 -16.38
CA TYR A 42 10.17 -3.58 -17.07
C TYR A 42 11.04 -3.09 -18.24
N TYR A 43 10.44 -2.41 -19.21
CA TYR A 43 11.13 -1.88 -20.39
C TYR A 43 11.86 -0.57 -20.13
N ARG A 44 11.25 0.29 -19.30
CA ARG A 44 11.81 1.57 -18.88
C ARG A 44 11.87 1.59 -17.37
N LYS A 45 13.07 1.43 -16.82
CA LYS A 45 13.31 1.44 -15.38
C LYS A 45 13.20 2.86 -14.84
N PHE A 46 12.52 3.03 -13.71
CA PHE A 46 12.34 4.33 -13.07
C PHE A 46 12.19 4.18 -11.55
N ARG A 47 12.37 5.28 -10.83
CA ARG A 47 11.98 5.41 -9.42
C ARG A 47 10.80 6.36 -9.33
N GLU A 48 9.97 6.17 -8.32
CA GLU A 48 8.81 7.00 -8.06
C GLU A 48 8.91 7.62 -6.66
N GLN A 49 8.47 8.86 -6.52
CA GLN A 49 8.31 9.49 -5.23
C GLN A 49 7.03 10.33 -5.21
N PHE A 50 6.57 10.67 -4.01
CA PHE A 50 5.38 11.49 -3.82
C PHE A 50 5.77 12.81 -3.19
N LYS A 51 5.30 13.89 -3.82
CA LYS A 51 5.50 15.24 -3.29
C LYS A 51 4.63 15.43 -2.06
N LYS A 52 5.13 16.18 -1.06
CA LYS A 52 4.26 16.65 0.03
C LYS A 52 3.06 17.41 -0.54
N GLY A 53 1.85 17.11 -0.08
CA GLY A 53 0.63 17.69 -0.65
C GLY A 53 -0.01 16.86 -1.77
N ALA A 54 0.59 15.72 -2.17
CA ALA A 54 0.11 14.97 -3.32
C ALA A 54 -1.32 14.45 -3.16
N PHE A 55 -1.77 14.14 -1.94
CA PHE A 55 -3.12 13.63 -1.67
C PHE A 55 -4.04 14.66 -1.02
N ALA A 56 -3.57 15.86 -0.70
CA ALA A 56 -4.33 16.92 -0.01
C ALA A 56 -5.69 17.20 -0.65
N ASP A 57 -5.77 17.17 -1.99
CA ASP A 57 -7.02 17.39 -2.71
C ASP A 57 -8.06 16.27 -2.53
N SER A 58 -7.61 15.04 -2.22
CA SER A 58 -8.45 13.84 -2.07
C SER A 58 -8.86 13.56 -0.63
N LEU A 59 -8.07 14.02 0.35
CA LEU A 59 -8.39 13.87 1.77
C LEU A 59 -9.61 14.72 2.12
N GLY A 60 -10.55 14.14 2.87
CA GLY A 60 -11.77 14.81 3.34
C GLY A 60 -12.88 15.02 2.29
N LYS A 61 -12.62 14.81 1.00
CA LYS A 61 -13.64 14.88 -0.06
C LYS A 61 -14.21 13.52 -0.44
N GLU A 62 -13.39 12.49 -0.32
CA GLU A 62 -13.70 11.13 -0.75
C GLU A 62 -13.73 10.18 0.44
N ASP A 63 -14.36 9.03 0.27
CA ASP A 63 -14.41 7.99 1.30
C ASP A 63 -13.34 6.93 1.03
N GLN A 64 -12.23 7.03 1.74
CA GLN A 64 -11.15 6.05 1.70
C GLN A 64 -11.44 4.90 2.67
N ARG A 65 -10.98 3.72 2.30
CA ARG A 65 -11.09 2.49 3.09
C ARG A 65 -9.71 2.03 3.51
N PHE A 66 -9.63 1.44 4.69
CA PHE A 66 -8.51 0.59 5.06
C PHE A 66 -8.91 -0.85 4.80
N LEU A 67 -8.14 -1.56 3.98
CA LEU A 67 -8.43 -2.93 3.55
C LEU A 67 -7.36 -3.91 4.07
N TRP A 68 -7.68 -5.18 3.96
CA TRP A 68 -6.70 -6.25 4.07
C TRP A 68 -6.27 -6.71 2.68
N SER A 69 -4.98 -6.59 2.37
CA SER A 69 -4.39 -7.08 1.11
C SER A 69 -5.10 -6.58 -0.16
N HIS A 70 -5.47 -5.29 -0.21
CA HIS A 70 -6.22 -4.65 -1.32
C HIS A 70 -7.58 -5.30 -1.66
N ASP A 71 -8.07 -6.20 -0.82
CA ASP A 71 -9.32 -6.91 -1.06
C ASP A 71 -10.50 -6.01 -0.65
N THR A 72 -11.23 -5.51 -1.65
CA THR A 72 -12.41 -4.64 -1.42
C THR A 72 -13.55 -5.32 -0.66
N GLY A 73 -13.53 -6.66 -0.53
CA GLY A 73 -14.44 -7.41 0.34
C GLY A 73 -13.99 -7.49 1.81
N LYS A 74 -12.74 -7.12 2.12
CA LYS A 74 -12.13 -7.19 3.46
C LYS A 74 -11.84 -5.81 4.01
N VAL A 75 -12.90 -5.06 4.30
CA VAL A 75 -12.82 -3.70 4.85
C VAL A 75 -12.59 -3.74 6.37
N LEU A 76 -11.57 -3.05 6.84
CA LEU A 76 -11.24 -2.90 8.27
C LEU A 76 -11.77 -1.58 8.83
N GLY A 77 -11.77 -0.50 8.04
CA GLY A 77 -12.28 0.80 8.45
C GLY A 77 -12.41 1.76 7.29
N ARG A 78 -12.94 2.96 7.53
CA ARG A 78 -13.14 3.99 6.51
C ARG A 78 -13.22 5.40 7.09
N THR A 79 -12.96 6.40 6.24
CA THR A 79 -12.94 7.80 6.68
C THR A 79 -14.34 8.35 6.96
N LYS A 80 -15.37 7.93 6.19
CA LYS A 80 -16.74 8.47 6.32
C LYS A 80 -17.37 8.29 7.71
N ASN A 81 -17.00 7.26 8.46
CA ASN A 81 -17.53 7.01 9.81
C ASN A 81 -16.47 7.18 10.91
N GLY A 82 -15.31 7.77 10.60
CA GLY A 82 -14.27 8.10 11.56
C GLY A 82 -13.41 6.93 12.07
N THR A 83 -13.67 5.70 11.62
CA THR A 83 -12.86 4.51 12.01
C THR A 83 -11.48 4.49 11.37
N LEU A 84 -11.31 5.18 10.24
CA LEU A 84 -10.01 5.50 9.65
C LEU A 84 -9.82 7.01 9.65
N ARG A 85 -8.66 7.45 10.13
CA ARG A 85 -8.19 8.84 10.10
C ARG A 85 -6.95 8.90 9.23
N LEU A 86 -6.92 9.85 8.30
CA LEU A 86 -5.82 10.07 7.37
C LEU A 86 -5.40 11.53 7.46
N GLU A 87 -4.11 11.79 7.56
CA GLU A 87 -3.54 13.13 7.68
C GLU A 87 -2.22 13.22 6.93
N GLU A 88 -2.01 14.31 6.20
CA GLU A 88 -0.67 14.63 5.69
C GLU A 88 0.09 15.48 6.71
N ASP A 89 1.27 15.03 7.13
CA ASP A 89 2.18 15.79 8.00
C ASP A 89 3.50 16.12 7.27
N SER A 90 4.53 16.57 8.01
CA SER A 90 5.84 16.85 7.43
C SER A 90 6.58 15.60 6.93
N THR A 91 6.23 14.43 7.44
CA THR A 91 6.88 13.14 7.16
C THR A 91 6.20 12.41 6.00
N GLY A 92 4.87 12.39 5.98
CA GLY A 92 4.13 11.51 5.09
C GLY A 92 2.61 11.61 5.20
N LEU A 93 1.93 10.69 4.52
CA LEU A 93 0.52 10.40 4.71
C LEU A 93 0.40 9.45 5.90
N ARG A 94 0.05 9.99 7.07
CA ARG A 94 -0.20 9.23 8.29
C ARG A 94 -1.60 8.61 8.25
N PHE A 95 -1.73 7.40 8.78
CA PHE A 95 -3.03 6.78 9.06
C PHE A 95 -3.16 6.40 10.53
N GLU A 96 -4.41 6.37 10.99
CA GLU A 96 -4.82 5.79 12.26
C GLU A 96 -6.15 5.05 12.06
N LEU A 97 -6.20 3.78 12.45
CA LEU A 97 -7.31 2.88 12.20
C LEU A 97 -7.76 2.25 13.52
N ASP A 98 -9.04 2.39 13.83
CA ASP A 98 -9.68 1.61 14.88
C ASP A 98 -10.07 0.25 14.32
N LEU A 99 -9.47 -0.81 14.86
CA LEU A 99 -9.76 -2.16 14.39
C LEU A 99 -11.17 -2.59 14.84
N PRO A 100 -11.96 -3.17 13.93
CA PRO A 100 -13.28 -3.64 14.26
C PRO A 100 -13.19 -4.90 15.14
N LYS A 101 -14.12 -5.07 16.09
CA LYS A 101 -14.24 -6.28 16.91
C LYS A 101 -14.91 -7.43 16.13
N THR A 102 -14.42 -7.71 14.93
CA THR A 102 -14.85 -8.80 14.04
C THR A 102 -13.76 -9.85 13.91
N THR A 103 -14.07 -11.02 13.33
CA THR A 103 -13.05 -12.03 13.02
C THR A 103 -11.90 -11.43 12.21
N LEU A 104 -12.19 -10.70 11.13
CA LEU A 104 -11.17 -10.06 10.30
C LEU A 104 -10.31 -9.06 11.09
N GLY A 105 -10.91 -8.24 11.96
CA GLY A 105 -10.17 -7.27 12.77
C GLY A 105 -9.29 -7.94 13.84
N ASN A 106 -9.77 -9.04 14.43
CA ASN A 106 -8.99 -9.85 15.37
C ASN A 106 -7.82 -10.54 14.67
N ASP A 107 -8.05 -11.17 13.52
CA ASP A 107 -7.02 -11.85 12.73
C ASP A 107 -5.95 -10.85 12.25
N THR A 108 -6.39 -9.64 11.86
CA THR A 108 -5.50 -8.53 11.50
C THR A 108 -4.61 -8.12 12.68
N TYR A 109 -5.21 -7.90 13.85
CA TYR A 109 -4.47 -7.55 15.06
C TYR A 109 -3.41 -8.61 15.41
N GLU A 110 -3.80 -9.88 15.46
CA GLU A 110 -2.89 -10.97 15.84
C GLU A 110 -1.77 -11.14 14.80
N SER A 111 -2.08 -11.07 13.50
CA SER A 111 -1.08 -11.18 12.43
C SER A 111 -0.05 -10.05 12.49
N ILE A 112 -0.49 -8.82 12.75
CA ILE A 112 0.42 -7.67 12.88
C ILE A 112 1.23 -7.75 14.17
N LYS A 113 0.59 -8.07 15.29
CA LYS A 113 1.27 -8.19 16.59
C LYS A 113 2.36 -9.27 16.60
N ARG A 114 2.10 -10.38 15.91
CA ARG A 114 3.07 -11.47 15.74
C ARG A 114 4.18 -11.14 14.73
N GLY A 115 3.98 -10.12 13.89
CA GLY A 115 4.90 -9.76 12.81
C GLY A 115 4.72 -10.60 11.54
N ASP A 116 3.61 -11.34 11.40
CA ASP A 116 3.27 -12.06 10.18
C ASP A 116 2.89 -11.07 9.05
N VAL A 117 2.40 -9.88 9.42
CA VAL A 117 2.10 -8.76 8.52
C VAL A 117 2.63 -7.47 9.12
N ASP A 118 3.55 -6.79 8.43
CA ASP A 118 4.18 -5.55 8.90
C ASP A 118 4.19 -4.42 7.86
N GLY A 119 3.67 -4.69 6.67
CA GLY A 119 3.67 -3.78 5.53
C GLY A 119 2.37 -2.99 5.36
N VAL A 120 2.51 -1.81 4.78
CA VAL A 120 1.39 -0.95 4.38
C VAL A 120 1.52 -0.61 2.90
N SER A 121 0.39 -0.62 2.20
CA SER A 121 0.27 -0.30 0.79
C SER A 121 -0.90 0.65 0.55
N PHE A 122 -0.97 1.26 -0.62
CA PHE A 122 -2.06 2.17 -0.97
C PHE A 122 -2.38 2.15 -2.47
N GLY A 123 -3.66 2.33 -2.76
CA GLY A 123 -4.21 2.45 -4.10
C GLY A 123 -4.50 3.92 -4.40
N PHE A 124 -4.07 4.40 -5.56
CA PHE A 124 -4.30 5.79 -5.95
C PHE A 124 -4.57 5.93 -7.46
N GLN A 125 -5.07 7.09 -7.86
CA GLN A 125 -5.13 7.52 -9.25
C GLN A 125 -4.25 8.74 -9.40
N LYS A 126 -3.26 8.67 -10.28
CA LYS A 126 -2.40 9.81 -10.58
C LYS A 126 -3.21 10.90 -11.29
N ILE A 127 -3.12 12.14 -10.80
CA ILE A 127 -3.70 13.33 -11.42
C ILE A 127 -2.61 14.10 -12.18
N SER A 128 -1.46 14.34 -11.54
CA SER A 128 -0.31 14.99 -12.17
C SER A 128 1.01 14.44 -11.63
N ASP A 129 1.99 14.40 -12.51
CA ASP A 129 3.36 13.97 -12.24
C ASP A 129 4.37 14.80 -13.02
N GLU A 130 5.58 14.87 -12.48
CA GLU A 130 6.77 15.41 -13.11
C GLU A 130 7.73 14.26 -13.39
N ILE A 131 8.44 14.30 -14.51
CA ILE A 131 9.41 13.29 -14.90
C ILE A 131 10.76 13.97 -15.11
N GLU A 132 11.78 13.46 -14.43
CA GLU A 132 13.17 13.86 -14.59
C GLU A 132 13.97 12.70 -15.18
N GLU A 133 14.82 13.00 -16.14
CA GLU A 133 15.73 12.04 -16.78
C GLU A 133 17.18 12.51 -16.53
N PRO A 134 17.72 12.27 -15.33
CA PRO A 134 19.10 12.63 -15.02
C PRO A 134 20.08 11.80 -15.86
N ASP A 135 21.20 12.40 -16.26
CA ASP A 135 22.21 11.73 -17.11
C ASP A 135 22.86 10.51 -16.42
N ASP A 136 22.96 10.52 -15.08
CA ASP A 136 23.68 9.53 -14.27
C ASP A 136 22.79 8.70 -13.32
N ASP A 137 21.45 8.80 -13.39
CA ASP A 137 20.52 8.02 -12.54
C ASP A 137 19.33 7.51 -13.38
N LEU A 138 18.49 6.66 -12.79
CA LEU A 138 17.25 6.24 -13.40
C LEU A 138 16.27 7.41 -13.49
N MET A 139 15.37 7.34 -14.48
CA MET A 139 14.23 8.24 -14.59
C MET A 139 13.51 8.35 -13.24
N LEU A 140 13.25 9.56 -12.79
CA LEU A 140 12.53 9.84 -11.56
C LEU A 140 11.14 10.39 -11.90
N ARG A 141 10.10 9.69 -11.46
CA ARG A 141 8.72 10.16 -11.53
C ARG A 141 8.34 10.74 -10.17
N THR A 142 8.00 12.02 -10.13
CA THR A 142 7.49 12.68 -8.93
C THR A 142 5.98 12.86 -9.09
N VAL A 143 5.19 12.12 -8.33
CA VAL A 143 3.73 12.30 -8.28
C VAL A 143 3.44 13.57 -7.48
N THR A 144 2.93 14.59 -8.16
CA THR A 144 2.65 15.91 -7.57
C THR A 144 1.20 16.05 -7.12
N LYS A 145 0.27 15.32 -7.76
CA LYS A 145 -1.12 15.19 -7.33
C LYS A 145 -1.68 13.81 -7.62
N ALA A 146 -2.45 13.29 -6.68
CA ALA A 146 -3.05 11.98 -6.72
C ALA A 146 -4.39 11.95 -5.97
N LYS A 147 -5.33 11.14 -6.46
CA LYS A 147 -6.52 10.74 -5.72
C LYS A 147 -6.23 9.47 -4.94
N LEU A 148 -6.26 9.52 -3.61
CA LEU A 148 -6.15 8.33 -2.77
C LEU A 148 -7.46 7.54 -2.80
N LEU A 149 -7.38 6.23 -3.05
CA LEU A 149 -8.52 5.33 -3.09
C LEU A 149 -8.64 4.51 -1.80
N GLU A 150 -7.54 3.89 -1.39
CA GLU A 150 -7.49 3.00 -0.23
C GLU A 150 -6.08 2.88 0.34
N VAL A 151 -6.01 2.39 1.58
CA VAL A 151 -4.78 1.97 2.26
C VAL A 151 -4.98 0.52 2.69
N SER A 152 -3.94 -0.30 2.69
CA SER A 152 -4.03 -1.72 3.00
C SER A 152 -2.91 -2.20 3.89
N ALA A 153 -3.22 -3.11 4.81
CA ALA A 153 -2.21 -3.96 5.44
C ALA A 153 -1.84 -5.10 4.46
N VAL A 154 -0.55 -5.34 4.26
CA VAL A 154 -0.02 -6.32 3.30
C VAL A 154 1.10 -7.16 3.90
N ALA A 155 1.05 -8.47 3.72
CA ALA A 155 2.07 -9.41 4.22
C ALA A 155 3.40 -9.29 3.48
N PHE A 156 3.31 -9.01 2.18
CA PHE A 156 4.44 -8.72 1.34
C PHE A 156 4.29 -7.27 0.92
N PRO A 157 4.78 -6.30 1.72
CA PRO A 157 5.08 -5.02 1.10
C PRO A 157 6.06 -5.32 -0.03
N ALA A 158 5.92 -4.70 -1.20
CA ALA A 158 6.86 -4.88 -2.32
C ALA A 158 8.35 -4.74 -1.95
N TYR A 159 8.67 -4.26 -0.75
CA TYR A 159 10.01 -3.88 -0.30
C TYR A 159 10.17 -4.12 1.21
N PRO A 160 10.94 -5.14 1.65
CA PRO A 160 11.33 -5.26 3.06
C PRO A 160 12.46 -4.28 3.40
N ASP A 161 12.42 -3.64 4.57
CA ASP A 161 13.49 -2.77 5.12
C ASP A 161 14.82 -3.51 5.39
N SER A 162 14.90 -4.81 5.08
CA SER A 162 16.12 -5.60 5.24
C SER A 162 17.05 -5.46 4.03
N GLU A 163 18.31 -5.16 4.29
CA GLU A 163 19.44 -5.13 3.34
C GLU A 163 19.62 -6.42 2.50
N VAL A 164 18.84 -7.48 2.76
CA VAL A 164 18.93 -8.80 2.12
C VAL A 164 18.17 -8.90 0.80
N SER A 165 17.17 -8.05 0.52
CA SER A 165 16.38 -8.14 -0.73
C SER A 165 17.03 -7.47 -1.95
N ALA A 166 18.28 -7.03 -1.84
CA ALA A 166 19.07 -6.59 -2.99
C ALA A 166 19.65 -7.80 -3.74
N ARG A 167 18.81 -8.63 -4.38
CA ARG A 167 19.17 -9.53 -5.48
C ARG A 167 17.93 -10.19 -6.10
N GLY A 168 17.15 -9.43 -6.87
CA GLY A 168 16.25 -9.96 -7.92
C GLY A 168 15.13 -10.93 -7.52
N TYR A 169 14.88 -11.15 -6.23
CA TYR A 169 13.82 -12.04 -5.75
C TYR A 169 12.56 -11.21 -5.50
N ASP A 170 11.59 -11.34 -6.39
CA ASP A 170 10.23 -10.83 -6.24
C ASP A 170 9.31 -12.04 -5.92
N PRO A 171 9.04 -12.31 -4.63
CA PRO A 171 8.20 -13.44 -4.23
C PRO A 171 6.76 -13.34 -4.74
N MET A 172 6.25 -12.11 -5.00
CA MET A 172 4.90 -11.91 -5.52
C MET A 172 4.83 -12.28 -7.00
N LYS A 173 5.87 -11.95 -7.78
CA LYS A 173 5.95 -12.35 -9.19
C LYS A 173 5.88 -13.87 -9.34
N HIS A 174 6.63 -14.62 -8.53
CA HIS A 174 6.57 -16.08 -8.55
C HIS A 174 5.19 -16.63 -8.16
N PHE A 175 4.55 -16.05 -7.14
CA PHE A 175 3.23 -16.49 -6.70
C PHE A 175 2.14 -16.20 -7.74
N VAL A 176 2.18 -15.03 -8.38
CA VAL A 176 1.22 -14.63 -9.43
C VAL A 176 1.43 -15.47 -10.70
N GLU A 177 2.67 -15.69 -11.13
CA GLU A 177 2.97 -16.56 -12.27
C GLU A 177 2.48 -17.99 -12.03
N GLU A 178 2.68 -18.52 -10.81
CA GLU A 178 2.21 -19.86 -10.42
C GLU A 178 0.66 -19.93 -10.40
N GLN A 179 -0.03 -18.89 -9.91
CA GLN A 179 -1.49 -18.81 -9.90
C GLN A 179 -2.09 -18.68 -11.31
N GLU A 180 -1.45 -17.91 -12.20
CA GLU A 180 -1.87 -17.79 -13.60
C GLU A 180 -1.66 -19.10 -14.36
N GLU A 181 -0.54 -19.80 -14.13
CA GLU A 181 -0.31 -21.14 -14.68
C GLU A 181 -1.34 -22.17 -14.20
N LEU A 182 -1.66 -22.16 -12.90
CA LEU A 182 -2.70 -23.05 -12.34
C LEU A 182 -4.06 -22.77 -12.96
N ARG A 183 -4.44 -21.50 -13.12
CA ARG A 183 -5.71 -21.09 -13.76
C ARG A 183 -5.77 -21.52 -15.23
N ALA A 184 -4.67 -21.36 -15.97
CA ALA A 184 -4.58 -21.80 -17.36
C ALA A 184 -4.73 -23.33 -17.48
N LYS A 185 -4.07 -24.11 -16.61
CA LYS A 185 -4.20 -25.58 -16.58
C LYS A 185 -5.63 -26.02 -16.24
N LEU A 186 -6.28 -25.36 -15.29
CA LEU A 186 -7.67 -25.66 -14.91
C LEU A 186 -8.65 -25.37 -16.06
N TYR A 187 -8.42 -24.29 -16.82
CA TYR A 187 -9.25 -23.91 -17.96
C TYR A 187 -9.17 -24.92 -19.11
N VAL A 188 -8.00 -25.52 -19.33
CA VAL A 188 -7.82 -26.57 -20.34
C VAL A 188 -8.50 -27.88 -19.90
N LEU A 189 -8.41 -28.24 -18.62
CA LEU A 189 -9.03 -29.46 -18.07
C LEU A 189 -10.57 -29.44 -18.06
N ASN A 190 -11.18 -28.25 -17.94
CA ASN A 190 -12.65 -28.10 -17.93
C ASN A 190 -13.28 -27.92 -19.32
N ASN A 191 -12.47 -27.82 -20.38
CA ASN A 191 -12.92 -27.63 -21.76
C ASN A 191 -12.47 -28.77 -22.70
N VAL A 192 -12.14 -29.95 -22.14
CA VAL A 192 -11.86 -31.21 -22.85
C VAL A 192 -12.87 -32.26 -22.40
#